data_AF-A0A7Y5YE13-F1
#
_entry.id   AF-A0A7Y5YE13-F1
#
_cell.length_a   1.000
_cell.length_b   1.000
_cell.length_c   1.000
_cell.angle_alpha   90.00
_cell.angle_beta   90.00
_cell.angle_gamma   90.00
#
_symmetry.space_group_name_H-M   'P 1'
#
loop_
_entity.id
_entity.type
_entity.pdbx_description
1 polymer ?
#
loop_
_entity_poly.entity_id
_entity_poly.type
_entity_poly.pdbx_seq_one_letter_code
_entity_poly.pdbx_strand_id
1 'polypeptide(L)' 'TRAAARRYFKNDTHSIVVKVLQLLAARGEVQADAPSYAMDRYKLLDVNAGTTGGAGGDA' A
#
# COMPACT_ATOMS: atom_id res chain seq x y z
N THR A 1 -6.10 14.99 3.04
CA THR A 1 -4.89 15.10 3.90
C THR A 1 -3.66 14.67 3.12
N ARG A 2 -2.44 14.99 3.58
CA ARG A 2 -1.19 14.55 2.91
C ARG A 2 -1.06 13.02 2.83
N ALA A 3 -1.54 12.30 3.85
CA ALA A 3 -1.59 10.84 3.84
C ALA A 3 -2.49 10.30 2.72
N ALA A 4 -3.71 10.87 2.57
CA ALA A 4 -4.63 10.49 1.51
C ALA A 4 -4.06 10.78 0.11
N ALA A 5 -3.31 11.89 -0.05
CA ALA A 5 -2.64 12.20 -1.31
C ALA A 5 -1.58 11.13 -1.68
N ARG A 6 -0.75 10.70 -0.73
CA ARG A 6 0.23 9.62 -0.98
C ARG A 6 -0.43 8.32 -1.39
N ARG A 7 -1.53 7.95 -0.73
CA ARG A 7 -2.34 6.79 -1.09
C ARG A 7 -2.95 6.92 -2.48
N TYR A 8 -3.52 8.08 -2.82
CA TYR A 8 -4.07 8.36 -4.14
C TYR A 8 -3.01 8.20 -5.24
N PHE A 9 -1.80 8.72 -5.01
CA PHE A 9 -0.66 8.57 -5.93
C PHE A 9 0.09 7.23 -5.79
N LYS A 10 -0.37 6.32 -4.91
CA LYS A 10 0.20 4.98 -4.69
C LYS A 10 1.69 4.98 -4.32
N ASN A 11 2.14 6.01 -3.60
CA ASN A 11 3.54 6.17 -3.17
C ASN A 11 3.75 6.05 -1.65
N ASP A 12 2.72 5.64 -0.91
CA ASP A 12 2.85 5.27 0.49
C ASP A 12 3.41 3.84 0.65
N THR A 13 3.83 3.50 1.87
CA THR A 13 4.49 2.23 2.19
C THR A 13 3.66 1.01 1.79
N HIS A 14 2.34 0.98 2.04
CA HIS A 14 1.54 -0.20 1.72
C HIS A 14 1.38 -0.38 0.20
N SER A 15 1.35 0.72 -0.56
CA SER A 15 1.36 0.67 -2.03
C SER A 15 2.67 0.09 -2.56
N ILE A 16 3.81 0.45 -1.94
CA ILE A 16 5.13 -0.11 -2.28
C ILE A 16 5.18 -1.60 -1.94
N VAL A 17 4.70 -2.02 -0.76
CA VAL A 17 4.68 -3.43 -0.34
C VAL A 17 3.90 -4.28 -1.35
N VAL A 18 2.70 -3.86 -1.74
CA VAL A 18 1.92 -4.60 -2.76
C VAL A 18 2.66 -4.65 -4.09
N LYS A 19 3.29 -3.56 -4.52
CA LYS A 19 4.07 -3.56 -5.76
C LYS A 19 5.25 -4.53 -5.70
N VAL A 20 5.95 -4.62 -4.57
CA VAL A 20 7.04 -5.59 -4.37
C VAL A 20 6.50 -7.01 -4.38
N LEU A 21 5.39 -7.29 -3.68
CA LEU A 21 4.75 -8.60 -3.70
C LEU A 21 4.33 -9.03 -5.10
N GLN A 22 3.82 -8.11 -5.94
CA GLN A 22 3.53 -8.41 -7.34
C GLN A 22 4.77 -8.87 -8.10
N LEU A 23 5.91 -8.20 -7.90
CA LEU A 23 7.17 -8.55 -8.56
C LEU A 23 7.72 -9.90 -8.07
N LEU A 24 7.63 -10.18 -6.78
CA LEU A 24 8.06 -11.46 -6.19
C LEU A 24 7.16 -12.61 -6.64
N ALA A 25 5.84 -12.40 -6.67
CA ALA A 25 4.87 -13.40 -7.11
C ALA A 25 5.08 -13.75 -8.59
N ALA A 26 5.38 -12.76 -9.43
CA ALA A 26 5.71 -12.98 -10.85
C ALA A 26 6.97 -13.85 -11.05
N ARG A 27 7.85 -13.94 -10.04
CA ARG A 27 9.05 -14.80 -10.05
C ARG A 27 8.85 -16.13 -9.32
N GLY A 28 7.69 -16.36 -8.71
CA GLY A 28 7.42 -17.54 -7.88
C GLY A 28 8.12 -17.51 -6.51
N GLU A 29 8.62 -16.35 -6.06
CA GLU A 29 9.32 -16.21 -4.78
C GLU A 29 8.36 -16.09 -3.59
N VAL A 30 7.09 -15.75 -3.84
CA VAL A 30 5.99 -15.75 -2.86
C VAL A 30 4.73 -16.36 -3.48
N GLN A 31 3.73 -16.67 -2.65
CA GLN A 31 2.43 -17.18 -3.14
C GLN A 31 1.80 -16.19 -4.13
N ALA A 32 1.16 -16.72 -5.19
CA ALA A 32 0.61 -15.92 -6.27
C ALA A 32 -0.52 -14.96 -5.84
N ASP A 33 -1.21 -15.30 -4.75
CA ASP A 33 -2.30 -14.53 -4.14
C ASP A 33 -1.82 -13.53 -3.07
N ALA A 34 -0.53 -13.54 -2.70
CA ALA A 34 0.03 -12.60 -1.73
C ALA A 34 -0.23 -11.12 -2.07
N PRO A 35 -0.14 -10.68 -3.35
CA PRO A 35 -0.45 -9.30 -3.70
C PRO A 35 -1.92 -8.93 -3.47
N SER A 36 -2.87 -9.79 -3.87
CA SER A 36 -4.30 -9.52 -3.69
C SER A 36 -4.69 -9.54 -2.21
N TYR A 37 -4.17 -10.50 -1.45
CA TYR A 37 -4.34 -10.52 -0.01
C TYR A 37 -3.84 -9.24 0.66
N ALA A 38 -2.66 -8.76 0.28
CA ALA A 38 -2.10 -7.52 0.82
C ALA A 38 -2.91 -6.28 0.39
N MET A 39 -3.43 -6.25 -0.84
CA MET A 39 -4.33 -5.18 -1.30
C MET A 39 -5.55 -5.04 -0.39
N ASP A 40 -6.21 -6.16 -0.09
CA ASP A 40 -7.40 -6.21 0.75
C ASP A 40 -7.05 -5.88 2.21
N ARG A 41 -6.00 -6.51 2.74
CA ARG A 41 -5.53 -6.30 4.12
C ARG A 41 -5.17 -4.84 4.41
N TYR A 42 -4.52 -4.16 3.46
CA TYR A 42 -4.14 -2.76 3.61
C TYR A 42 -5.19 -1.77 3.12
N LYS A 43 -6.34 -2.27 2.63
CA LYS A 43 -7.44 -1.47 2.09
C LYS A 43 -6.92 -0.45 1.08
N LEU A 44 -6.11 -0.87 0.11
CA LEU A 44 -5.43 0.05 -0.81
C LEU A 44 -6.38 0.87 -1.70
N LEU A 45 -7.65 0.45 -1.82
CA LEU A 45 -8.69 1.19 -2.53
C LEU A 45 -9.33 2.29 -1.69
N ASP A 46 -9.10 2.29 -0.38
CA ASP A 46 -9.55 3.33 0.55
C ASP A 46 -8.44 4.36 0.74
N VAL A 47 -8.68 5.58 0.21
CA VAL A 47 -7.74 6.70 0.31
C VAL A 47 -7.47 7.12 1.76
N ASN A 48 -8.38 6.82 2.68
CA ASN A 48 -8.28 7.18 4.09
C ASN A 48 -7.63 6.08 4.95
N ALA A 49 -7.42 4.87 4.42
CA ALA A 49 -6.82 3.75 5.15
C ALA A 49 -5.28 3.79 5.22
N GLY A 50 -4.63 4.77 4.59
CA GLY A 50 -3.18 4.95 4.65
C GLY A 50 -2.70 5.42 6.02
N THR A 51 -2.21 4.51 6.87
CA THR A 51 -1.71 4.83 8.22
C THR A 51 -0.27 5.35 8.25
N THR A 52 0.46 5.34 7.13
CA THR A 52 1.84 5.82 7.08
C THR A 52 1.90 7.34 7.01
N GLY A 53 1.81 7.92 8.21
CA GLY A 53 1.81 9.35 8.49
C GLY A 53 1.26 9.58 9.89
N GLY A 54 1.95 9.06 10.92
CA GLY A 54 1.70 9.51 12.29
C GLY A 54 1.74 11.04 12.35
N ALA A 55 0.86 11.60 13.19
CA ALA A 55 0.70 13.02 13.49
C ALA A 55 1.91 13.89 13.12
N GLY A 56 1.78 14.70 12.07
CA GLY A 56 2.87 15.53 11.57
C GLY A 56 2.41 16.45 10.45
N GLY A 57 1.56 17.41 10.80
CA GLY A 57 1.20 18.51 9.91
C GLY A 57 -0.19 19.08 10.14
N ASP A 58 -0.49 19.51 11.37
CA ASP A 58 -1.16 20.81 11.53
C ASP A 58 -0.05 21.86 11.54
N ALA A 59 0.11 22.54 10.40
CA ALA A 59 0.76 23.83 10.22
C ALA A 59 0.28 24.40 8.90
#